data_AF-A0A7K0PXC2-F1
#
_entry.id   AF-A0A7K0PXC2-F1
#
_cell.length_a   1.000
_cell.length_b   1.000
_cell.length_c   1.000
_cell.angle_alpha   90.00
_cell.angle_beta   90.00
_cell.angle_gamma   90.00
#
_symmetry.space_group_name_H-M   'P 1'
#
loop_
_entity.id
_entity.type
_entity.pdbx_description
1 polymer ?
#
loop_
_entity_poly.entity_id
_entity_poly.type
_entity_poly.pdbx_seq_one_letter_code
_entity_poly.pdbx_strand_id
1 'polypeptide(L)'
;MSVIGDAVLYLNDPINWTRPRGILDLAGQHLQIAGLSLGIALVIAVPIAVVLGHTGRGGALTVGLANVSRAVPTLAILTIFAVTPIGFTIWAPVIALTVFAI
;
A
#
# COMPACT_ATOMS: atom_id res chain seq x y z
N MET A 1 -16.61 -13.46 28.46
CA MET A 1 -16.36 -13.53 27.00
C MET A 1 -14.88 -13.34 26.81
N SER A 2 -14.18 -14.33 26.24
CA SER A 2 -12.74 -14.25 25.99
C SER A 2 -12.55 -13.84 24.54
N VAL A 3 -11.88 -12.71 24.30
CA VAL A 3 -11.59 -12.20 22.94
C VAL A 3 -10.92 -13.26 22.08
N ILE A 4 -10.08 -14.10 22.68
CA ILE A 4 -9.42 -15.21 21.99
C ILE A 4 -10.42 -16.29 21.58
N GLY A 5 -11.37 -16.63 22.46
CA GLY A 5 -12.44 -17.59 22.15
C GLY A 5 -13.33 -17.11 21.02
N ASP A 6 -13.71 -15.84 21.04
CA ASP A 6 -14.54 -15.23 20.00
C ASP A 6 -13.81 -15.17 18.65
N ALA A 7 -12.50 -14.90 18.64
CA ALA A 7 -11.67 -14.94 17.43
C ALA A 7 -11.57 -16.36 16.85
N VAL A 8 -11.39 -17.39 17.69
CA VAL A 8 -11.34 -18.79 17.26
C VAL A 8 -12.68 -19.23 16.66
N LEU A 9 -13.80 -18.82 17.26
CA LEU A 9 -15.13 -19.08 16.71
C LEU A 9 -15.34 -18.35 15.38
N TYR A 10 -14.95 -17.07 15.29
CA TYR A 10 -15.06 -16.28 14.06
C TYR A 10 -14.28 -16.91 12.90
N LEU A 11 -13.05 -17.36 13.15
CA LEU A 11 -12.18 -17.98 12.14
C LEU A 11 -12.61 -19.39 11.75
N ASN A 12 -13.28 -20.14 12.64
CA ASN A 12 -13.81 -21.47 12.33
C ASN A 12 -15.19 -21.46 11.65
N ASP A 13 -15.84 -20.31 11.53
CA ASP A 13 -17.12 -20.19 10.85
C ASP A 13 -16.94 -19.98 9.33
N PRO A 14 -17.30 -20.96 8.46
CA PRO A 14 -17.14 -20.85 7.01
C PRO A 14 -17.90 -19.68 6.38
N ILE A 15 -18.97 -19.21 7.01
CA ILE A 15 -19.74 -18.05 6.54
C ILE A 15 -18.89 -16.78 6.59
N ASN A 16 -18.03 -16.60 7.60
CA ASN A 16 -17.17 -15.42 7.70
C ASN A 16 -16.12 -15.33 6.58
N TRP A 17 -15.74 -16.47 6.00
CA TRP A 17 -14.78 -16.52 4.91
C TRP A 17 -15.39 -16.12 3.56
N THR A 18 -16.61 -16.56 3.28
CA THR A 18 -17.19 -16.55 1.92
C THR A 18 -18.31 -15.53 1.73
N ARG A 19 -18.88 -14.99 2.81
CA ARG A 19 -19.93 -13.95 2.71
C ARG A 19 -19.41 -12.68 2.02
N PRO A 20 -20.30 -11.84 1.47
CA PRO A 20 -19.92 -10.50 1.01
C PRO A 20 -19.23 -9.71 2.13
N ARG A 21 -18.10 -9.05 1.81
CA ARG A 21 -17.22 -8.41 2.79
C ARG A 21 -16.73 -9.38 3.88
N GLY A 22 -16.58 -10.66 3.51
CA GLY A 22 -15.94 -11.70 4.29
C GLY A 22 -14.41 -11.66 4.14
N ILE A 23 -13.72 -12.61 4.78
CA ILE A 23 -12.25 -12.61 4.83
C ILE A 23 -11.64 -12.71 3.43
N LEU A 24 -12.15 -13.60 2.57
CA LEU A 24 -11.58 -13.80 1.23
C LEU A 24 -11.81 -12.60 0.31
N ASP A 25 -13.00 -12.00 0.37
CA ASP A 25 -13.34 -10.80 -0.40
C ASP A 25 -12.44 -9.61 0.00
N LEU A 26 -12.31 -9.36 1.31
CA LEU A 26 -11.43 -8.32 1.84
C LEU A 26 -9.95 -8.59 1.53
N ALA A 27 -9.51 -9.84 1.61
CA ALA A 27 -8.15 -10.23 1.26
C ALA A 27 -7.87 -9.96 -0.24
N GLY A 28 -8.82 -10.29 -1.12
CA GLY A 28 -8.74 -9.95 -2.55
C GLY A 28 -8.60 -8.45 -2.78
N GLN A 29 -9.40 -7.64 -2.09
CA GLN A 29 -9.31 -6.17 -2.18
C GLN A 29 -7.94 -5.65 -1.70
N HIS A 30 -7.39 -6.20 -0.61
CA HIS A 30 -6.05 -5.83 -0.13
C HIS A 30 -4.95 -6.24 -1.11
N LEU A 31 -5.03 -7.44 -1.68
CA LEU A 31 -4.09 -7.91 -2.70
C LEU A 31 -4.16 -7.06 -3.97
N GLN A 32 -5.35 -6.62 -4.37
CA GLN A 32 -5.52 -5.71 -5.50
C GLN A 32 -4.85 -4.36 -5.23
N ILE A 33 -5.07 -3.75 -4.05
CA ILE A 33 -4.44 -2.49 -3.66
C ILE A 33 -2.92 -2.63 -3.62
N ALA A 34 -2.41 -3.68 -2.98
CA ALA A 34 -0.97 -3.93 -2.88
C ALA A 34 -0.34 -4.18 -4.25
N GLY A 35 -0.96 -5.03 -5.07
CA GLY A 35 -0.49 -5.37 -6.41
C GLY A 35 -0.46 -4.18 -7.35
N LEU A 36 -1.50 -3.33 -7.34
CA LEU A 36 -1.54 -2.10 -8.14
C LEU A 36 -0.44 -1.13 -7.69
N SER A 37 -0.30 -0.90 -6.39
CA SER A 37 0.70 0.03 -5.84
C SER A 37 2.12 -0.41 -6.19
N LEU A 38 2.43 -1.69 -5.97
CA LEU A 38 3.73 -2.27 -6.29
C LEU A 38 3.99 -2.25 -7.79
N GLY A 39 3.00 -2.60 -8.61
CA GLY A 39 3.13 -2.58 -10.06
C GLY A 39 3.48 -1.21 -10.59
N ILE A 40 2.78 -0.16 -10.14
CA ILE A 40 3.07 1.23 -10.53
C ILE A 40 4.46 1.64 -10.04
N ALA A 41 4.80 1.34 -8.79
CA ALA A 41 6.12 1.67 -8.22
C ALA A 41 7.25 1.00 -9.01
N LEU A 42 7.11 -0.28 -9.40
CA LEU A 42 8.12 -0.98 -10.21
C LEU A 42 8.28 -0.33 -11.59
N VAL A 43 7.18 0.01 -12.25
CA VAL A 43 7.20 0.67 -13.58
C VAL A 43 7.93 2.02 -13.53
N ILE A 44 7.90 2.73 -12.40
CA ILE A 44 8.53 4.05 -12.25
C ILE A 44 9.95 3.93 -11.67
N ALA A 45 10.08 3.31 -10.51
CA ALA A 45 11.32 3.30 -9.74
C ALA A 45 12.40 2.42 -10.38
N VAL A 46 12.05 1.28 -10.98
CA VAL A 46 13.05 0.37 -11.55
C VAL A 46 13.78 1.01 -12.74
N PRO A 47 13.11 1.60 -13.75
CA PRO A 47 13.82 2.27 -14.84
C PRO A 47 14.73 3.40 -14.35
N ILE A 48 14.25 4.20 -13.39
CA ILE A 48 15.03 5.30 -12.79
C ILE A 48 16.25 4.74 -12.08
N ALA A 49 16.09 3.68 -11.28
CA ALA A 49 17.18 3.03 -10.56
C ALA A 49 18.23 2.43 -11.51
N VAL A 50 17.80 1.81 -12.62
CA VAL A 50 18.71 1.24 -13.63
C VAL A 50 19.52 2.34 -14.32
N VAL A 51 18.88 3.43 -14.77
CA VAL A 51 19.58 4.55 -15.44
C VAL A 51 20.57 5.24 -14.50
N LEU A 52 20.17 5.53 -13.27
CA LEU A 52 21.03 6.17 -12.28
C LEU A 52 22.15 5.23 -11.80
N GLY A 53 21.85 3.93 -11.67
CA GLY A 53 22.82 2.90 -11.33
C GLY A 53 23.92 2.75 -12.39
N HIS A 54 23.56 2.78 -13.68
CA HIS A 54 24.54 2.67 -14.77
C HIS A 54 25.36 3.94 -14.99
N THR A 55 24.78 5.13 -14.75
CA THR A 55 25.50 6.40 -14.94
C THR A 55 26.46 6.73 -13.80
N GLY A 56 26.30 6.09 -12.63
CA GLY A 56 27.10 6.35 -11.43
C GLY A 56 26.97 7.80 -10.91
N ARG A 57 25.96 8.53 -11.37
CA ARG A 57 25.75 9.96 -11.09
C ARG A 57 24.45 10.15 -10.30
N GLY A 58 24.45 11.12 -9.38
CA GLY A 58 23.25 11.52 -8.64
C GLY A 58 22.89 10.65 -7.43
N GLY A 59 23.76 9.74 -7.00
CA GLY A 59 23.47 8.82 -5.88
C GLY A 59 22.99 9.50 -4.60
N ALA A 60 23.55 10.67 -4.23
CA ALA A 60 23.11 11.42 -3.07
C ALA A 60 21.66 11.94 -3.19
N LEU A 61 21.25 12.37 -4.39
CA LEU A 61 19.87 12.81 -4.64
C LEU A 61 18.90 11.63 -4.64
N THR A 62 19.28 10.52 -5.27
CA THR A 62 18.47 9.29 -5.29
C THR A 62 18.23 8.76 -3.89
N VAL A 63 19.28 8.67 -3.06
CA VAL A 63 19.19 8.22 -1.67
C VAL A 63 18.39 9.21 -0.83
N GLY A 64 18.60 10.52 -1.02
CA GLY A 64 17.82 11.55 -0.34
C GLY A 64 16.33 11.43 -0.63
N LEU A 65 15.96 11.31 -1.91
CA LEU A 65 14.56 11.18 -2.33
C LEU A 65 13.92 9.90 -1.79
N ALA A 66 14.61 8.76 -1.89
CA ALA A 66 14.13 7.48 -1.38
C ALA A 66 14.00 7.47 0.16
N ASN A 67 14.87 8.17 0.87
CA ASN A 67 14.75 8.32 2.32
C ASN A 67 13.57 9.22 2.69
N VAL A 68 13.34 10.31 1.95
CA VAL A 68 12.20 11.20 2.17
C VAL A 68 10.89 10.46 1.91
N SER A 69 10.76 9.75 0.80
CA SER A 69 9.53 9.01 0.47
C SER A 69 9.16 8.00 1.55
N ARG A 70 10.16 7.26 2.07
CA ARG A 70 9.98 6.29 3.15
C ARG A 70 9.77 6.92 4.53
N ALA A 71 10.29 8.13 4.75
CA ALA A 71 10.09 8.87 5.99
C ALA A 71 8.68 9.47 6.09
N VAL A 72 8.03 9.74 4.96
CA VAL A 72 6.65 10.24 4.95
C VAL A 72 5.70 9.11 5.40
N PRO A 73 4.96 9.28 6.51
CA PRO A 73 4.03 8.26 6.97
C PRO A 73 2.83 8.16 6.03
N THR A 74 2.49 6.94 5.61
CA THR A 74 1.34 6.66 4.73
C THR A 74 0.03 7.23 5.30
N LEU A 75 -0.14 7.17 6.62
CA LEU A 75 -1.31 7.73 7.31
C LEU A 75 -1.45 9.24 7.12
N ALA A 76 -0.36 10.00 7.04
CA ALA A 76 -0.43 11.44 6.77
C ALA A 76 -0.97 11.72 5.36
N ILE A 77 -0.47 10.99 4.35
CA ILE A 77 -0.97 11.11 2.97
C ILE A 77 -2.46 10.76 2.90
N LEU A 78 -2.87 9.66 3.55
CA LEU A 78 -4.29 9.27 3.60
C LEU A 78 -5.17 10.32 4.28
N THR A 79 -4.67 10.95 5.34
CA THR A 79 -5.41 12.01 6.05
C THR A 79 -5.57 13.26 5.18
N ILE A 80 -4.54 13.62 4.41
CA ILE A 80 -4.63 14.69 3.41
C ILE A 80 -5.66 14.32 2.35
N PHE A 81 -5.64 13.10 1.81
CA PHE A 81 -6.59 12.69 0.79
C PHE A 81 -8.04 12.67 1.27
N ALA A 82 -8.29 12.35 2.55
CA ALA A 82 -9.61 12.35 3.14
C ALA A 82 -10.32 13.71 3.07
N VAL A 83 -9.59 14.84 3.04
CA VAL A 83 -10.14 16.20 2.92
C VAL A 83 -10.10 16.75 1.49
N THR A 84 -9.67 15.96 0.51
CA THR A 84 -9.63 16.32 -0.92
C THR A 84 -10.73 15.57 -1.69
N PRO A 85 -10.98 15.90 -2.97
CA PRO A 85 -11.92 15.15 -3.81
C PRO A 85 -11.60 13.66 -3.98
N ILE A 86 -10.37 13.22 -3.66
CA ILE A 86 -9.97 11.81 -3.69
C ILE A 86 -10.72 11.01 -2.61
N GLY A 87 -10.94 11.59 -1.43
CA GLY A 87 -11.70 11.00 -0.32
C GLY A 87 -11.25 9.57 0.06
N PHE A 88 -12.23 8.76 0.49
CA PHE A 88 -12.05 7.36 0.88
C PHE A 88 -12.27 6.42 -0.30
N THR A 89 -11.44 6.56 -1.33
CA THR A 89 -11.48 5.70 -2.52
C THR A 89 -10.35 4.67 -2.50
N ILE A 90 -10.43 3.67 -3.38
CA ILE A 90 -9.33 2.71 -3.61
C ILE A 90 -8.03 3.41 -4.06
N TRP A 91 -8.14 4.57 -4.71
CA TRP A 91 -6.99 5.31 -5.22
C TRP A 91 -6.17 5.99 -4.11
N ALA A 92 -6.80 6.36 -3.00
CA ALA A 92 -6.09 6.97 -1.87
C ALA A 92 -4.94 6.08 -1.33
N PRO A 93 -5.19 4.82 -0.92
CA PRO A 93 -4.11 3.93 -0.48
C PRO A 93 -3.18 3.54 -1.63
N VAL A 94 -3.69 3.38 -2.86
CA VAL A 94 -2.82 3.03 -4.00
C VAL A 94 -1.76 4.11 -4.25
N ILE A 95 -2.16 5.38 -4.29
CA ILE A 95 -1.23 6.49 -4.49
C ILE A 95 -0.28 6.62 -3.30
N ALA A 96 -0.78 6.55 -2.07
CA ALA A 96 0.04 6.66 -0.87
C ALA A 96 1.11 5.55 -0.79
N LEU A 97 0.74 4.30 -1.07
CA LEU A 97 1.66 3.17 -1.08
C LEU A 97 2.63 3.21 -2.25
N THR A 98 2.19 3.70 -3.41
CA THR A 98 3.07 3.90 -4.58
C THR A 98 4.17 4.91 -4.25
N VAL A 99 3.81 6.07 -3.68
CA VAL A 99 4.78 7.10 -3.29
C VAL A 99 5.75 6.57 -2.23
N PHE A 100 5.26 5.80 -1.26
CA PHE A 100 6.11 5.17 -0.24
C PHE A 100 7.09 4.14 -0.82
N ALA A 101 6.68 3.43 -1.87
CA ALA A 101 7.47 2.37 -2.49
C ALA A 101 8.55 2.88 -3.47
N ILE A 102 8.43 4.11 -3.96
CA ILE A 102 9.41 4.80 -4.83
C ILE A 102 10.57 5.32 -3.98
#